data_AF-A0A1C0BUT2-F1
#
_entry.id   AF-A0A1C0BUT2-F1
#
_cell.length_a   1.000
_cell.length_b   1.000
_cell.length_c   1.000
_cell.angle_alpha   90.00
_cell.angle_beta   90.00
_cell.angle_gamma   90.00
#
_symmetry.space_group_name_H-M   'P 1'
#
loop_
_entity.id
_entity.type
_entity.pdbx_description
1 polymer ?
#
loop_
_entity_poly.entity_id
_entity_poly.type
_entity_poly.pdbx_seq_one_letter_code
_entity_poly.pdbx_strand_id
1 'polypeptide(L)'
;MESNTMFIQDENGVEKEMRILFTFENGDKKYVVFQEMNPVDDEVFASAYDEDGSLLPVETDQEWEMIEEVIMAFAEDNESV
;
A
#
# COMPACT_ATOMS: atom_id res chain seq x y z
N MET A 1 15.32 -2.12 13.89
CA MET A 1 14.76 -2.58 12.61
C MET A 1 13.36 -2.03 12.60
N GLU A 2 13.11 -0.96 11.87
CA GLU A 2 11.75 -0.44 11.71
C GLU A 2 11.00 -1.45 10.85
N SER A 3 10.20 -2.30 11.49
CA SER A 3 9.40 -3.31 10.81
C SER A 3 8.20 -2.61 10.17
N ASN A 4 8.33 -2.20 8.92
CA ASN A 4 7.23 -1.72 8.08
C ASN A 4 6.36 -2.91 7.63
N THR A 5 5.75 -3.61 8.59
CA THR A 5 4.85 -4.75 8.35
C THR A 5 3.53 -4.52 9.07
N MET A 6 2.43 -4.89 8.44
CA MET A 6 1.09 -4.83 9.00
C MET A 6 0.38 -6.16 8.83
N PHE A 7 -0.57 -6.45 9.72
CA PHE A 7 -1.43 -7.62 9.62
C PHE A 7 -2.80 -7.16 9.12
N ILE A 8 -3.24 -7.74 8.01
CA ILE A 8 -4.58 -7.49 7.47
C ILE A 8 -5.41 -8.74 7.72
N GLN A 9 -6.56 -8.56 8.36
CA GLN A 9 -7.53 -9.62 8.53
C GLN A 9 -8.48 -9.61 7.33
N ASP A 10 -8.51 -10.72 6.58
CA ASP A 10 -9.47 -10.92 5.49
C ASP A 10 -10.88 -11.26 6.02
N GLU A 11 -11.90 -11.24 5.16
CA GLU A 11 -13.29 -11.61 5.48
C GLU A 11 -13.44 -12.99 6.13
N ASN A 12 -12.48 -13.89 5.88
CA ASN A 12 -12.45 -15.23 6.48
C ASN A 12 -11.85 -15.26 7.91
N GLY A 13 -11.45 -14.10 8.44
CA GLY A 13 -10.77 -13.99 9.73
C GLY A 13 -9.30 -14.42 9.70
N VAL A 14 -8.74 -14.68 8.50
CA VAL A 14 -7.35 -15.06 8.30
C VAL A 14 -6.48 -13.81 8.33
N GLU A 15 -5.53 -13.77 9.25
CA GLU A 15 -4.51 -12.73 9.31
C GLU A 15 -3.45 -13.00 8.24
N LYS A 16 -3.26 -12.04 7.34
CA LYS A 16 -2.17 -12.03 6.37
C LYS A 16 -1.13 -11.00 6.78
N GLU A 17 0.13 -11.41 6.78
CA GLU A 17 1.25 -10.51 6.99
C GLU A 17 1.60 -9.79 5.68
N MET A 18 1.48 -8.47 5.72
CA MET A 18 1.76 -7.56 4.62
C MET A 18 2.97 -6.70 4.98
N ARG A 19 3.81 -6.42 4.00
CA ARG A 19 4.90 -5.45 4.09
C ARG A 19 4.44 -4.12 3.51
N ILE A 20 4.49 -3.07 4.31
CA ILE A 20 4.28 -1.70 3.85
C ILE A 20 5.52 -1.29 3.06
N LEU A 21 5.30 -0.90 1.80
CA LEU A 21 6.34 -0.35 0.93
C LEU A 21 6.53 1.13 1.24
N PHE A 22 5.45 1.89 1.18
CA PHE A 22 5.43 3.31 1.53
C PHE A 22 4.01 3.80 1.81
N THR A 23 3.90 4.99 2.40
CA THR A 23 2.64 5.70 2.62
C THR A 23 2.77 7.12 2.11
N PHE A 24 1.68 7.68 1.60
CA PHE A 24 1.66 9.07 1.14
C PHE A 24 0.30 9.70 1.42
N GLU A 25 0.26 11.03 1.45
CA GLU A 25 -0.95 11.81 1.74
C GLU A 25 -1.30 12.64 0.50
N ASN A 26 -2.58 12.69 0.15
CA ASN A 26 -3.08 13.57 -0.90
C ASN A 26 -4.36 14.27 -0.45
N GLY A 27 -4.23 15.58 -0.17
CA GLY A 27 -5.29 16.37 0.44
C GLY A 27 -5.61 15.86 1.85
N ASP A 28 -6.88 15.51 2.07
CA ASP A 28 -7.37 14.96 3.35
C ASP A 28 -7.33 13.42 3.40
N LYS A 29 -6.87 12.75 2.33
CA LYS A 29 -6.79 11.29 2.26
C LYS A 29 -5.36 10.81 2.40
N LYS A 30 -5.19 9.67 3.08
CA LYS A 30 -3.90 8.99 3.23
C LYS A 30 -3.96 7.64 2.54
N TYR A 31 -2.88 7.26 1.90
CA TYR A 31 -2.76 6.04 1.12
C TYR A 31 -1.57 5.23 1.61
N VAL A 32 -1.76 3.92 1.67
CA VAL A 32 -0.73 2.94 2.01
C VAL A 32 -0.58 1.99 0.84
N VAL A 33 0.66 1.78 0.42
CA VAL A 33 1.05 0.79 -0.59
C VAL A 33 1.80 -0.32 0.13
N PHE A 34 1.33 -1.56 -0.07
CA PHE A 34 1.84 -2.73 0.62
C PHE A 34 1.81 -3.95 -0.28
N GLN A 35 2.59 -4.96 0.06
CA GLN A 35 2.64 -6.24 -0.65
C GLN A 35 2.63 -7.40 0.35
N GLU A 36 2.33 -8.62 -0.09
CA GLU A 36 2.48 -9.79 0.77
C GLU A 36 3.97 -9.98 1.17
N MET A 37 4.22 -10.53 2.36
CA MET A 37 5.59 -10.82 2.81
C MET A 37 6.29 -11.86 1.90
N ASN A 38 5.49 -12.80 1.37
CA ASN A 38 5.90 -13.84 0.44
C ASN A 38 4.94 -13.83 -0.76
N PRO A 39 5.02 -12.81 -1.62
CA PRO A 39 4.08 -12.68 -2.70
C PRO A 39 4.40 -13.77 -3.75
N VAL A 40 3.34 -14.36 -4.32
CA VAL A 40 3.49 -15.38 -5.37
C VAL A 40 3.81 -14.74 -6.73
N ASP A 41 3.45 -13.46 -6.89
CA ASP A 41 3.66 -12.61 -8.06
C ASP A 41 4.17 -11.22 -7.60
N ASP A 42 4.56 -10.32 -8.52
CA ASP A 42 5.01 -8.96 -8.18
C ASP A 42 3.80 -8.02 -7.93
N GLU A 43 2.75 -8.56 -7.32
CA GLU A 43 1.49 -7.87 -7.09
C GLU A 43 1.58 -6.97 -5.87
N VAL A 44 1.36 -5.68 -6.10
CA VAL A 44 1.30 -4.63 -5.07
C VAL A 44 -0.14 -4.20 -4.85
N PHE A 45 -0.47 -3.93 -3.60
CA PHE A 45 -1.79 -3.49 -3.17
C PHE A 45 -1.72 -2.06 -2.66
N ALA A 46 -2.80 -1.32 -2.87
CA ALA A 46 -2.97 0.00 -2.31
C ALA A 46 -4.34 0.14 -1.65
N SER A 47 -4.38 0.87 -0.55
CA SER A 47 -5.62 1.25 0.12
C SER A 47 -5.50 2.64 0.71
N ALA A 48 -6.61 3.35 0.78
CA ALA A 48 -6.69 4.54 1.61
C ALA A 48 -6.79 4.11 3.08
N TYR A 49 -6.40 4.98 4.01
CA TYR A 49 -6.62 4.75 5.43
C TYR A 49 -7.05 6.04 6.13
N ASP A 50 -7.94 5.91 7.10
CA ASP A 50 -8.41 7.03 7.90
C ASP A 50 -7.58 7.22 9.18
N GLU A 51 -7.95 8.19 10.01
CA GLU A 51 -7.24 8.50 11.27
C GLU A 51 -7.31 7.38 12.31
N ASP A 52 -8.33 6.52 12.25
CA ASP A 52 -8.47 5.31 13.08
C ASP A 52 -7.58 4.16 12.56
N GLY A 53 -7.02 4.31 11.36
CA GLY A 53 -6.20 3.29 10.70
C GLY A 53 -7.02 2.20 10.01
N SER A 54 -8.31 2.42 9.73
CA SER A 54 -9.11 1.48 8.95
C SER A 54 -8.76 1.62 7.47
N LEU A 55 -8.54 0.48 6.81
CA LEU A 55 -8.28 0.44 5.38
C LEU A 55 -9.58 0.63 4.60
N LEU A 56 -9.53 1.56 3.64
CA LEU A 56 -10.61 1.91 2.74
C LEU A 56 -10.19 1.54 1.31
N PRO A 57 -11.09 0.92 0.53
CA PRO A 57 -10.78 0.59 -0.86
C PRO A 57 -10.57 1.86 -1.70
N VAL A 58 -9.67 1.76 -2.67
CA VAL A 58 -9.49 2.81 -3.68
C VAL A 58 -10.49 2.57 -4.79
N GLU A 59 -11.52 3.42 -4.86
CA GLU A 59 -12.66 3.22 -5.77
C GLU A 59 -12.55 4.00 -7.09
N THR A 60 -11.69 5.02 -7.15
CA THR A 60 -11.65 5.93 -8.30
C THR A 60 -10.38 5.78 -9.13
N ASP A 61 -10.53 5.83 -10.47
CA ASP A 61 -9.40 5.75 -11.40
C ASP A 61 -8.35 6.84 -11.12
N GLN A 62 -8.79 8.05 -10.76
CA GLN A 62 -7.90 9.17 -10.45
C GLN A 62 -6.99 8.88 -9.23
N GLU A 63 -7.50 8.14 -8.24
CA GLU A 63 -6.68 7.72 -7.10
C GLU A 63 -5.68 6.65 -7.53
N TRP A 64 -6.10 5.69 -8.37
CA TRP A 64 -5.21 4.68 -8.94
C TRP A 64 -4.10 5.29 -9.78
N GLU A 65 -4.41 6.21 -10.71
CA GLU A 65 -3.42 6.89 -11.54
C GLU A 65 -2.34 7.56 -10.67
N MET A 66 -2.74 8.22 -9.59
CA MET A 66 -1.79 8.85 -8.67
C MET A 66 -0.92 7.83 -7.92
N ILE A 67 -1.53 6.73 -7.44
CA ILE A 67 -0.79 5.66 -6.76
C ILE A 67 0.25 5.07 -7.71
N GLU A 68 -0.13 4.77 -8.96
CA GLU A 68 0.76 4.23 -9.98
C GLU A 68 1.92 5.19 -10.28
N GLU A 69 1.66 6.49 -10.43
CA GLU A 69 2.71 7.50 -10.62
C GLU A 69 3.71 7.52 -9.45
N VAL A 70 3.23 7.40 -8.21
CA VAL A 70 4.12 7.35 -7.03
C VAL A 70 4.92 6.05 -6.98
N ILE A 71 4.30 4.90 -7.32
CA ILE A 71 4.98 3.61 -7.41
C ILE A 71 6.10 3.67 -8.46
N MET A 72 5.80 4.20 -9.65
CA MET A 72 6.80 4.33 -10.73
C MET A 72 7.95 5.25 -10.29
N ALA A 73 7.64 6.42 -9.72
CA ALA A 73 8.66 7.34 -9.23
C ALA A 73 9.56 6.70 -8.15
N PHE A 74 8.98 5.87 -7.26
CA PHE A 74 9.74 5.14 -6.25
C PHE A 74 10.61 4.02 -6.84
N ALA A 75 10.07 3.29 -7.83
CA ALA A 75 10.81 2.23 -8.52
C ALA A 75 12.01 2.80 -9.31
N GLU A 76 11.82 3.92 -10.01
CA GLU A 76 12.89 4.61 -10.74
C GLU A 76 13.99 5.15 -9.80
N ASP A 77 13.63 5.63 -8.61
CA ASP A 77 14.60 6.08 -7.58
C ASP A 77 15.45 4.90 -7.07
N ASN A 78 14.85 3.70 -6.94
CA ASN A 78 15.54 2.50 -6.46
C ASN A 78 16.46 1.84 -7.52
N GLU A 79 16.21 2.04 -8.81
CA GLU A 79 17.06 1.52 -9.89
C GLU A 79 18.31 2.38 -10.19
N SER A 80 18.44 3.55 -9.55
CA SER A 80 19.54 4.49 -9.81
C SER A 80 20.78 4.35 -8.89
N VAL A 81 20.96 3.22 -8.20
CA VAL A 81 22.08 2.98 -7.25
C VAL A 81 23.13 1.97 -7.71
#